data_AF-A0A927BSQ5-F1
#
_entry.id   AF-A0A927BSQ5-F1
#
_cell.length_a   1.000
_cell.length_b   1.000
_cell.length_c   1.000
_cell.angle_alpha   90.00
_cell.angle_beta   90.00
_cell.angle_gamma   90.00
#
_symmetry.space_group_name_H-M   'P 1'
#
loop_
_entity.id
_entity.type
_entity.pdbx_description
1 polymer ?
#
loop_
_entity_poly.entity_id
_entity_poly.type
_entity_poly.pdbx_seq_one_letter_code
_entity_poly.pdbx_strand_id
1 'polypeptide(L)' 'MGFEKVLDDIKREGKLEGKREIAKRMIDLEIDSTLIAAATGFTPEEVEELRNRLP' A
#
# COMPACT_ATOMS: atom_id res chain seq x y z
N MET A 1 -1.07 -4.06 -29.93
CA MET A 1 -1.68 -3.90 -28.59
C MET A 1 -0.64 -4.10 -27.47
N GLY A 2 0.46 -3.35 -27.48
CA GLY A 2 1.57 -3.55 -26.50
C GLY A 2 1.78 -2.37 -25.54
N PHE A 3 1.69 -1.15 -26.06
CA PHE A 3 2.12 0.04 -25.33
C PHE A 3 1.11 0.52 -24.27
N GLU A 4 -0.19 0.45 -24.58
CA GLU A 4 -1.26 0.83 -23.65
C GLU A 4 -1.25 -0.04 -22.38
N LYS A 5 -1.04 -1.36 -22.53
CA LYS A 5 -0.95 -2.29 -21.40
C LYS A 5 0.21 -1.93 -20.47
N VAL A 6 1.38 -1.59 -21.03
CA VAL A 6 2.57 -1.21 -20.24
C VAL A 6 2.32 0.09 -19.47
N LEU A 7 1.66 1.08 -20.09
CA LEU A 7 1.33 2.34 -19.41
C LEU A 7 0.31 2.15 -18.28
N ASP A 8 -0.64 1.24 -18.45
CA ASP A 8 -1.62 0.89 -17.42
C ASP A 8 -0.97 0.14 -16.25
N ASP A 9 -0.04 -0.77 -16.53
CA ASP A 9 0.71 -1.50 -15.52
C ASP A 9 1.58 -0.53 -14.68
N ILE A 10 2.31 0.40 -15.32
CA ILE A 10 3.11 1.43 -14.64
C ILE A 10 2.24 2.32 -13.73
N LYS A 11 1.06 2.75 -14.23
CA LYS A 11 0.14 3.57 -13.43
C LYS A 11 -0.41 2.80 -12.22
N ARG A 12 -0.68 1.51 -12.36
CA ARG A 12 -1.15 0.65 -11.26
C ARG A 12 -0.06 0.45 -10.22
N GLU A 13 1.16 0.17 -10.65
CA GLU A 13 2.32 0.03 -9.77
C GLU A 13 2.58 1.30 -8.96
N GLY A 14 2.61 2.47 -9.60
CA GLY A 14 2.82 3.74 -8.89
C GLY A 14 1.71 4.05 -7.87
N LYS A 15 0.46 3.66 -8.16
CA LYS A 15 -0.65 3.79 -7.20
C LYS A 15 -0.49 2.84 -6.00
N LEU A 16 -0.02 1.62 -6.24
CA LEU A 16 0.25 0.65 -5.18
C LEU A 16 1.42 1.09 -4.30
N GLU A 17 2.48 1.62 -4.91
CA GLU A 17 3.64 2.13 -4.19
C GLU A 17 3.27 3.33 -3.31
N GLY A 18 2.48 4.28 -3.84
CA GLY A 18 1.96 5.41 -3.06
C GLY A 18 1.10 4.99 -1.87
N LYS A 19 0.22 3.98 -2.05
CA LYS A 19 -0.57 3.41 -0.96
C LYS A 19 0.31 2.74 0.10
N ARG A 20 1.35 2.03 -0.33
CA ARG A 20 2.29 1.35 0.56
C ARG A 20 3.09 2.34 1.39
N GLU A 21 3.56 3.43 0.79
CA GLU A 21 4.27 4.50 1.49
C GLU A 21 3.38 5.18 2.56
N ILE A 22 2.11 5.43 2.24
CA ILE A 22 1.14 5.96 3.21
C ILE A 22 0.94 4.96 4.37
N ALA A 23 0.75 3.68 4.06
CA ALA A 23 0.59 2.64 5.08
C ALA A 23 1.79 2.59 6.04
N LYS A 24 3.01 2.65 5.52
CA LYS A 24 4.25 2.67 6.34
C LYS A 24 4.28 3.86 7.31
N ARG A 25 4.01 5.07 6.81
CA ARG A 25 3.97 6.27 7.67
C ARG A 25 2.91 6.17 8.75
N MET A 26 1.76 5.58 8.46
CA MET A 26 0.72 5.36 9.45
C MET A 26 1.11 4.30 10.48
N ILE A 27 1.84 3.26 10.07
CA ILE A 27 2.43 2.26 10.99
C ILE A 27 3.44 2.93 11.93
N ASP A 28 4.32 3.79 11.41
CA ASP A 28 5.30 4.53 12.21
C ASP A 28 4.64 5.47 13.23
N LEU A 29 3.42 5.94 12.93
CA LEU A 29 2.58 6.74 13.83
C LEU A 29 1.74 5.88 14.79
N GLU A 30 2.02 4.58 14.88
CA GLU A 30 1.32 3.61 15.73
C GLU A 30 -0.20 3.55 15.50
N ILE A 31 -0.65 3.88 14.29
CA ILE A 31 -2.08 3.81 13.94
C ILE A 31 -2.53 2.35 13.87
N ASP A 32 -3.76 2.10 14.31
CA ASP A 32 -4.39 0.78 14.26
C ASP A 32 -4.55 0.26 12.83
N SER A 33 -4.26 -1.02 12.64
CA SER A 33 -4.21 -1.67 11.33
C SER A 33 -5.56 -1.67 10.59
N THR A 34 -6.70 -1.63 11.30
CA THR A 34 -8.02 -1.51 10.67
C THR A 34 -8.26 -0.11 10.09
N LEU A 35 -7.73 0.94 10.73
CA LEU A 35 -7.81 2.32 10.22
C LEU A 35 -6.87 2.53 9.02
N ILE A 36 -5.69 1.92 9.06
CA ILE A 36 -4.75 1.93 7.92
C ILE A 36 -5.37 1.20 6.73
N ALA A 37 -5.98 0.04 6.96
CA ALA A 37 -6.70 -0.72 5.94
C ALA A 37 -7.80 0.13 5.28
N ALA A 38 -8.62 0.82 6.07
CA ALA A 38 -9.67 1.71 5.57
C ALA A 38 -9.12 2.88 4.73
N ALA A 39 -7.99 3.47 5.12
CA ALA A 39 -7.39 4.63 4.45
C ALA A 39 -6.65 4.26 3.15
N THR A 40 -6.06 3.08 3.08
CA THR A 40 -5.17 2.66 1.98
C THR A 40 -5.84 1.67 1.02
N GLY A 41 -6.90 1.00 1.49
CA GLY A 41 -7.59 -0.08 0.78
C GLY A 41 -6.85 -1.42 0.82
N PHE A 42 -5.90 -1.60 1.75
CA PHE A 42 -5.35 -2.90 2.11
C PHE A 42 -6.28 -3.63 3.07
N THR A 43 -6.06 -4.92 3.27
CA THR A 43 -6.68 -5.65 4.39
C THR A 43 -5.89 -5.43 5.68
N PRO A 44 -6.50 -5.60 6.85
CA PRO A 44 -5.77 -5.58 8.12
C PRO A 44 -4.61 -6.57 8.15
N GLU A 45 -4.74 -7.76 7.54
CA GLU A 45 -3.64 -8.73 7.48
C GLU A 45 -2.47 -8.24 6.63
N GLU A 46 -2.73 -7.60 5.48
CA GLU A 46 -1.68 -7.00 4.64
C GLU A 46 -0.92 -5.89 5.37
N VAL A 47 -1.62 -5.12 6.21
CA VAL A 47 -1.01 -4.07 7.05
C VAL A 47 -0.13 -4.69 8.13
N GLU A 48 -0.57 -5.77 8.78
CA GLU A 48 0.25 -6.49 9.76
C GLU A 48 1.48 -7.15 9.12
N GLU A 49 1.34 -7.74 7.94
CA GLU A 49 2.49 -8.27 7.20
C GLU A 49 3.48 -7.14 6.87
N LEU A 50 2.97 -5.97 6.46
CA LEU A 50 3.80 -4.80 6.19
C LEU A 50 4.52 -4.31 7.46
N ARG A 51 3.84 -4.28 8.61
CA ARG A 51 4.40 -3.90 9.91
C ARG A 51 5.54 -4.83 10.33
N ASN A 52 5.38 -6.14 10.13
CA ASN A 52 6.40 -7.13 10.46
C ASN A 52 7.62 -7.11 9.53
N ARG A 53 7.51 -6.47 8.36
CA ARG A 53 8.57 -6.35 7.36
C ARG A 53 9.27 -4.99 7.37
N LEU A 54 8.78 -4.05 8.18
CA LEU A 54 9.46 -2.80 8.42
C LEU A 54 10.65 -3.05 9.37
N PRO A 55 11.80 -2.39 9.12
CA PRO A 55 13.02 -2.56 9.91
C PRO A 55 12.88 -2.02 11.34
#